data_AF-A0A1H5SGN9-F1
#
_entry.id   AF-A0A1H5SGN9-F1
#
_cell.length_a   1.000
_cell.length_b   1.000
_cell.length_c   1.000
_cell.angle_alpha   90.00
_cell.angle_beta   90.00
_cell.angle_gamma   90.00
#
_symmetry.space_group_name_H-M   'P 1'
#
loop_
_entity.id
_entity.type
_entity.pdbx_description
1 polymer ?
#
loop_
_entity_poly.entity_id
_entity_poly.type
_entity_poly.pdbx_seq_one_letter_code
_entity_poly.pdbx_strand_id
1 'polypeptide(L)'
;MTALGPAFAAEWIKLRTLRSSHWALSSAFALSVGLGVLAGRSFSTRWESLPADQRSGFDPTAVGFYGVALGQLAVVVFGVLAVGTEYGGHGGGTIRASLAAVPRRGLFYGAKVLAVAAAALPVCLLTAFAAFFAAQAALGPHGTELGGEGALRATLGAAVYLTLMSLFAVGVTTLLRGSARAMAILLPLLFLGSQGLGNAPGLRAVSRYLPDQAGIAMLQTGGRGVLLRDPLGPAAGLAVLLCWTAAALVGGYLVLRRRDA
;
A
#
# COMPACT_ATOMS: atom_id res chain seq x y z
N MET A 1 29.12 14.13 -13.18
CA MET A 1 27.76 14.05 -13.77
C MET A 1 26.98 12.96 -13.06
N THR A 2 25.85 13.29 -12.44
CA THR A 2 25.11 12.39 -11.54
C THR A 2 24.42 11.27 -12.33
N ALA A 3 24.96 10.05 -12.29
CA ALA A 3 24.41 8.86 -12.96
C ALA A 3 22.98 8.47 -12.50
N LEU A 4 22.42 9.17 -11.51
CA LEU A 4 21.08 8.94 -10.98
C LEU A 4 19.98 9.25 -12.00
N GLY A 5 20.12 10.32 -12.79
CA GLY A 5 19.13 10.70 -13.80
C GLY A 5 18.93 9.63 -14.87
N PRO A 6 20.00 9.16 -15.54
CA PRO A 6 19.92 8.05 -16.50
C PRO A 6 19.40 6.74 -15.88
N ALA A 7 19.83 6.40 -14.66
CA ALA A 7 19.36 5.20 -13.97
C ALA A 7 17.86 5.27 -13.66
N PHE A 8 17.37 6.42 -13.18
CA PHE A 8 15.94 6.63 -12.95
C PHE A 8 15.14 6.56 -14.26
N ALA A 9 15.62 7.19 -15.33
CA ALA A 9 14.94 7.15 -16.63
C ALA A 9 14.82 5.72 -17.18
N ALA A 10 15.86 4.89 -17.03
CA ALA A 10 15.83 3.49 -17.42
C ALA A 10 14.77 2.70 -16.62
N GLU A 11 14.73 2.87 -15.31
CA GLU A 11 13.73 2.23 -14.45
C GLU A 11 12.30 2.71 -14.75
N TRP A 12 12.14 4.00 -15.05
CA TRP A 12 10.86 4.57 -15.44
C TRP A 12 10.32 3.97 -16.74
N ILE A 13 11.19 3.79 -17.75
CA ILE A 13 10.81 3.14 -19.02
C ILE A 13 10.40 1.69 -18.77
N LYS A 14 11.13 0.93 -17.95
CA LYS A 14 10.75 -0.44 -17.58
C LYS A 14 9.35 -0.49 -16.97
N LEU A 15 9.10 0.34 -15.95
CA LEU A 15 7.80 0.36 -15.26
C LEU A 15 6.65 0.72 -16.21
N ARG A 16 6.88 1.68 -17.13
CA ARG A 16 5.87 2.11 -18.11
C ARG A 16 5.59 1.09 -19.22
N THR A 17 6.57 0.27 -19.58
CA THR A 17 6.44 -0.70 -20.69
C THR A 17 5.90 -2.05 -20.24
N LEU A 18 6.05 -2.39 -18.95
CA LEU A 18 5.54 -3.62 -18.37
C LEU A 18 4.00 -3.55 -18.20
N ARG A 19 3.27 -4.30 -19.03
CA ARG A 19 1.80 -4.44 -18.93
C ARG A 19 1.35 -4.88 -17.54
N SER A 20 2.13 -5.73 -16.87
CA SER A 20 1.84 -6.22 -15.53
C SER A 20 1.82 -5.11 -14.47
N SER A 21 2.64 -4.07 -14.63
CA SER A 21 2.64 -2.90 -13.76
C SER A 21 1.31 -2.14 -13.87
N HIS A 22 0.85 -1.91 -15.10
CA HIS A 22 -0.42 -1.24 -15.39
C HIS A 22 -1.60 -2.03 -14.87
N TRP A 23 -1.63 -3.35 -15.08
CA TRP A 23 -2.67 -4.22 -14.55
C TRP A 23 -2.71 -4.19 -13.02
N ALA A 24 -1.57 -4.31 -12.34
CA ALA A 24 -1.53 -4.30 -10.88
C ALA A 24 -2.04 -2.97 -10.29
N LEU A 25 -1.58 -1.83 -10.82
CA LEU A 25 -2.04 -0.51 -10.36
C LEU A 25 -3.49 -0.22 -10.73
N SER A 26 -3.95 -0.67 -11.91
CA SER A 26 -5.36 -0.54 -12.32
C SER A 26 -6.28 -1.42 -11.46
N SER A 27 -5.85 -2.61 -11.09
CA SER A 27 -6.56 -3.48 -10.14
C SER A 27 -6.61 -2.85 -8.76
N ALA A 28 -5.52 -2.22 -8.29
CA ALA A 28 -5.52 -1.49 -7.02
C ALA A 28 -6.57 -0.38 -7.01
N PHE A 29 -6.62 0.41 -8.08
CA PHE A 29 -7.63 1.46 -8.26
C PHE A 29 -9.04 0.87 -8.30
N ALA A 30 -9.30 -0.10 -9.19
CA ALA A 30 -10.61 -0.68 -9.40
C ALA A 30 -11.17 -1.37 -8.15
N LEU A 31 -10.34 -2.13 -7.43
CA LEU A 31 -10.74 -2.78 -6.18
C LEU A 31 -11.03 -1.75 -5.10
N SER A 32 -10.16 -0.76 -4.91
CA SER A 32 -10.34 0.25 -3.85
C SER A 32 -11.60 1.08 -4.07
N VAL A 33 -11.75 1.62 -5.28
CA VAL A 33 -12.90 2.49 -5.62
C VAL A 33 -14.18 1.67 -5.71
N GLY A 34 -14.15 0.52 -6.41
CA GLY A 34 -15.33 -0.31 -6.62
C GLY A 34 -15.92 -0.82 -5.31
N LEU A 35 -15.08 -1.31 -4.40
CA LEU A 35 -15.54 -1.77 -3.08
C LEU A 35 -15.96 -0.62 -2.17
N GLY A 36 -15.30 0.55 -2.25
CA GLY A 36 -15.75 1.75 -1.54
C GLY A 36 -17.15 2.19 -1.99
N VAL A 37 -17.43 2.17 -3.29
CA VAL A 37 -18.77 2.45 -3.85
C VAL A 37 -19.80 1.42 -3.40
N LEU A 38 -19.46 0.13 -3.46
CA LEU A 38 -20.34 -0.94 -3.01
C LEU A 38 -20.65 -0.82 -1.51
N ALA A 39 -19.65 -0.51 -0.69
CA ALA A 39 -19.83 -0.23 0.73
C ALA A 39 -20.74 0.99 0.95
N GLY A 40 -20.48 2.10 0.25
CA GLY A 40 -21.32 3.32 0.32
C GLY A 40 -22.78 3.05 -0.01
N ARG A 41 -23.05 2.35 -1.11
CA ARG A 41 -24.41 1.95 -1.49
C ARG A 41 -25.05 1.02 -0.47
N SER A 42 -24.28 0.05 0.05
CA SER A 42 -24.80 -0.89 1.04
C SER A 42 -25.16 -0.19 2.36
N PHE A 43 -24.41 0.81 2.79
CA PHE A 43 -24.73 1.59 3.99
C PHE A 43 -25.90 2.54 3.75
N SER A 44 -25.93 3.21 2.60
CA SER A 44 -27.03 4.11 2.22
C SER A 44 -28.38 3.38 2.19
N THR A 45 -28.45 2.23 1.52
CA THR A 45 -29.69 1.42 1.39
C THR A 45 -30.18 0.81 2.70
N ARG A 46 -29.29 0.60 3.67
CA ARG A 46 -29.62 -0.01 4.97
C ARG A 46 -29.67 1.00 6.10
N TRP A 47 -29.57 2.30 5.80
CA TRP A 47 -29.38 3.32 6.83
C TRP A 47 -30.47 3.30 7.90
N GLU A 48 -31.73 3.17 7.49
CA GLU A 48 -32.88 3.14 8.40
C GLU A 48 -32.94 1.87 9.26
N SER A 49 -32.39 0.75 8.75
CA SER A 49 -32.34 -0.52 9.47
C SER A 49 -31.09 -0.68 10.35
N LEU A 50 -30.16 0.28 10.31
CA LEU A 50 -29.00 0.27 11.21
C LEU A 50 -29.43 0.52 12.67
N PRO A 51 -28.90 -0.28 13.62
CA PRO A 51 -29.01 -0.01 15.05
C PRO A 51 -28.57 1.43 15.41
N ALA A 52 -29.19 2.02 16.44
CA ALA A 52 -28.96 3.42 16.82
C ALA A 52 -27.51 3.68 17.28
N ASP A 53 -26.90 2.70 17.97
CA ASP A 53 -25.49 2.68 18.35
C ASP A 53 -24.57 2.73 17.13
N GLN A 54 -24.86 1.94 16.09
CA GLN A 54 -24.07 1.93 14.85
C GLN A 54 -24.21 3.25 14.07
N ARG A 55 -25.41 3.85 14.04
CA ARG A 55 -25.61 5.19 13.44
C ARG A 55 -24.85 6.28 14.18
N SER A 56 -24.82 6.22 15.51
CA SER A 56 -24.13 7.23 16.35
C SER A 56 -22.60 7.18 16.23
N GLY A 57 -22.03 6.02 15.90
CA GLY A 57 -20.61 5.78 15.68
C GLY A 57 -20.21 5.68 14.21
N PHE A 58 -21.09 6.09 13.28
CA PHE A 58 -20.85 6.01 11.85
C PHE A 58 -19.79 7.04 11.42
N ASP A 59 -18.77 6.57 10.70
CA ASP A 59 -17.78 7.43 10.04
C ASP A 59 -17.94 7.32 8.52
N PRO A 60 -18.52 8.34 7.85
CA PRO A 60 -18.69 8.33 6.41
C PRO A 60 -17.37 8.20 5.65
N THR A 61 -16.29 8.76 6.18
CA THR A 61 -14.96 8.72 5.54
C THR A 61 -14.42 7.29 5.51
N ALA A 62 -14.59 6.55 6.61
CA ALA A 62 -14.13 5.17 6.73
C ALA A 62 -14.72 4.25 5.65
N VAL A 63 -15.96 4.52 5.22
CA VAL A 63 -16.66 3.76 4.17
C VAL A 63 -15.89 3.78 2.84
N GLY A 64 -15.31 4.92 2.48
CA GLY A 64 -14.52 5.07 1.26
C GLY A 64 -13.24 4.23 1.25
N PHE A 65 -12.76 3.82 2.42
CA PHE A 65 -11.52 3.07 2.54
C PHE A 65 -11.69 1.57 2.79
N TYR A 66 -12.92 1.05 2.82
CA TYR A 66 -13.16 -0.41 2.88
C TYR A 66 -12.45 -1.17 1.76
N GLY A 67 -12.42 -0.59 0.56
CA GLY A 67 -11.74 -1.21 -0.57
C GLY A 67 -10.21 -1.15 -0.51
N VAL A 68 -9.63 -0.28 0.33
CA VAL A 68 -8.17 -0.05 0.40
C VAL A 68 -7.43 -1.31 0.86
N ALA A 69 -8.03 -2.13 1.72
CA ALA A 69 -7.43 -3.39 2.17
C ALA A 69 -7.20 -4.39 1.01
N LEU A 70 -8.14 -4.47 0.05
CA LEU A 70 -7.98 -5.31 -1.13
C LEU A 70 -7.12 -4.62 -2.21
N GLY A 71 -7.25 -3.31 -2.38
CA GLY A 71 -6.38 -2.53 -3.27
C GLY A 71 -4.90 -2.60 -2.89
N GLN A 72 -4.60 -2.63 -1.59
CA GLN A 72 -3.26 -2.82 -1.04
C GLN A 72 -2.58 -4.08 -1.58
N LEU A 73 -3.29 -5.20 -1.70
CA LEU A 73 -2.69 -6.43 -2.23
C LEU A 73 -2.19 -6.23 -3.66
N ALA A 74 -2.97 -5.54 -4.48
CA ALA A 74 -2.58 -5.22 -5.85
C ALA A 74 -1.38 -4.24 -5.91
N VAL A 75 -1.31 -3.26 -4.99
CA VAL A 75 -0.15 -2.36 -4.87
C VAL A 75 1.11 -3.08 -4.36
N VAL A 76 0.96 -4.03 -3.45
CA VAL A 76 2.03 -4.92 -3.00
C VAL A 76 2.51 -5.78 -4.15
N VAL A 77 1.59 -6.36 -4.92
CA VAL A 77 1.93 -7.13 -6.14
C VAL A 77 2.72 -6.28 -7.12
N PHE A 78 2.31 -5.03 -7.36
CA PHE A 78 3.08 -4.08 -8.17
C PHE A 78 4.51 -3.90 -7.64
N GLY A 79 4.68 -3.64 -6.34
CA GLY A 79 6.01 -3.49 -5.73
C GLY A 79 6.88 -4.75 -5.85
N VAL A 80 6.28 -5.93 -5.69
CA VAL A 80 6.98 -7.21 -5.91
C VAL A 80 7.40 -7.37 -7.37
N LEU A 81 6.52 -7.08 -8.33
CA LEU A 81 6.82 -7.25 -9.76
C LEU A 81 7.88 -6.26 -10.28
N ALA A 82 7.90 -5.05 -9.74
CA ALA A 82 8.89 -4.01 -10.08
C ALA A 82 10.34 -4.44 -9.82
N VAL A 83 10.55 -5.37 -8.88
CA VAL A 83 11.85 -5.95 -8.54
C VAL A 83 11.98 -7.38 -9.06
N GLY A 84 10.92 -8.16 -8.92
CA GLY A 84 10.92 -9.59 -9.12
C GLY A 84 11.24 -10.03 -10.54
N THR A 85 10.95 -9.17 -11.53
CA THR A 85 11.35 -9.39 -12.94
C THR A 85 12.86 -9.46 -13.13
N GLU A 86 13.66 -8.86 -12.25
CA GLU A 86 15.12 -8.89 -12.32
C GLU A 86 15.73 -10.15 -11.69
N TYR A 87 14.98 -10.79 -10.79
CA TYR A 87 15.35 -12.03 -10.12
C TYR A 87 14.67 -13.27 -10.74
N GLY A 88 13.85 -13.11 -11.78
CA GLY A 88 13.10 -14.19 -12.41
C GLY A 88 13.93 -15.03 -13.39
N GLY A 89 13.77 -16.37 -13.31
CA GLY A 89 14.34 -17.35 -14.23
C GLY A 89 15.38 -18.30 -13.60
N HIS A 90 15.42 -19.56 -14.07
CA HIS A 90 16.37 -20.63 -13.70
C HIS A 90 17.82 -20.32 -14.18
N GLY A 91 18.38 -19.17 -13.81
CA GLY A 91 19.72 -18.76 -14.25
C GLY A 91 20.19 -17.36 -13.85
N GLY A 92 19.48 -16.68 -12.92
CA GLY A 92 19.79 -15.30 -12.54
C GLY A 92 19.29 -14.33 -13.61
N GLY A 93 18.16 -13.67 -13.34
CA GLY A 93 17.52 -12.75 -14.29
C GLY A 93 18.38 -11.55 -14.70
N THR A 94 17.75 -10.50 -15.22
CA THR A 94 18.43 -9.31 -15.79
C THR A 94 19.23 -8.47 -14.79
N ILE A 95 19.31 -8.88 -13.53
CA ILE A 95 20.05 -8.18 -12.48
C ILE A 95 21.55 -8.06 -12.77
N ARG A 96 22.19 -9.10 -13.34
CA ARG A 96 23.62 -9.05 -13.70
C ARG A 96 23.90 -8.00 -14.79
N ALA A 97 23.05 -7.96 -15.82
CA ALA A 97 23.14 -6.96 -16.89
C ALA A 97 22.87 -5.54 -16.36
N SER A 98 21.90 -5.37 -15.46
CA SER A 98 21.59 -4.07 -14.85
C SER A 98 22.73 -3.56 -13.99
N LEU A 99 23.40 -4.43 -13.23
CA LEU A 99 24.58 -4.07 -12.43
C LEU A 99 25.84 -3.86 -13.27
N ALA A 100 25.97 -4.51 -14.44
CA ALA A 100 27.03 -4.20 -15.39
C ALA A 100 26.86 -2.78 -15.97
N ALA A 101 25.62 -2.37 -16.26
CA ALA A 101 25.31 -1.02 -16.74
C ALA A 101 25.43 0.06 -15.65
N VAL A 102 25.06 -0.26 -14.41
CA VAL A 102 25.15 0.64 -13.25
C VAL A 102 25.90 -0.05 -12.10
N PRO A 103 27.26 -0.01 -12.10
CA PRO A 103 28.07 -0.76 -11.14
C PRO A 103 27.94 -0.26 -9.69
N ARG A 104 27.42 0.96 -9.50
CA ARG A 104 27.13 1.52 -8.18
C ARG A 104 25.79 0.97 -7.65
N ARG A 105 25.84 -0.17 -6.95
CA ARG A 105 24.65 -0.87 -6.41
C ARG A 105 23.68 0.01 -5.62
N GLY A 106 24.18 0.96 -4.82
CA GLY A 106 23.34 1.91 -4.08
C GLY A 106 22.61 2.92 -4.97
N LEU A 107 23.25 3.37 -6.05
CA LEU A 107 22.63 4.26 -7.02
C LEU A 107 21.56 3.53 -7.83
N PHE A 108 21.85 2.29 -8.26
CA PHE A 108 20.87 1.44 -8.92
C PHE A 108 19.63 1.20 -8.05
N TYR A 109 19.84 0.78 -6.80
CA TYR A 109 18.75 0.50 -5.88
C TYR A 109 17.93 1.76 -5.55
N GLY A 110 18.60 2.87 -5.27
CA GLY A 110 17.94 4.16 -5.02
C GLY A 110 17.12 4.65 -6.21
N ALA A 111 17.67 4.56 -7.43
CA ALA A 111 16.94 4.92 -8.65
C ALA A 111 15.67 4.09 -8.83
N LYS A 112 15.74 2.79 -8.56
CA LYS A 112 14.57 1.89 -8.63
C LYS A 112 13.51 2.24 -7.60
N VAL A 113 13.90 2.43 -6.34
CA VAL A 113 12.98 2.82 -5.26
C VAL A 113 12.29 4.15 -5.61
N LEU A 114 13.04 5.12 -6.14
CA LEU A 114 12.49 6.40 -6.60
C LEU A 114 11.53 6.24 -7.78
N ALA A 115 11.87 5.41 -8.76
CA ALA A 115 11.00 5.15 -9.92
C ALA A 115 9.68 4.49 -9.49
N VAL A 116 9.73 3.52 -8.57
CA VAL A 116 8.53 2.89 -8.01
C VAL A 116 7.70 3.89 -7.22
N ALA A 117 8.33 4.72 -6.37
CA ALA A 117 7.63 5.77 -5.63
C ALA A 117 6.94 6.78 -6.56
N ALA A 118 7.65 7.22 -7.61
CA ALA A 118 7.13 8.15 -8.61
C ALA A 118 5.97 7.58 -9.43
N ALA A 119 5.92 6.25 -9.61
CA ALA A 119 4.82 5.58 -10.32
C ALA A 119 3.63 5.29 -9.39
N ALA A 120 3.90 4.80 -8.18
CA ALA A 120 2.87 4.42 -7.23
C ALA A 120 2.14 5.64 -6.64
N LEU A 121 2.87 6.68 -6.24
CA LEU A 121 2.29 7.80 -5.49
C LEU A 121 1.16 8.51 -6.23
N PRO A 122 1.30 8.90 -7.53
CA PRO A 122 0.20 9.54 -8.26
C PRO A 122 -1.03 8.64 -8.37
N VAL A 123 -0.83 7.34 -8.62
CA VAL A 123 -1.94 6.38 -8.73
C VAL A 123 -2.60 6.14 -7.38
N CYS A 124 -1.84 6.05 -6.30
CA CYS A 124 -2.38 5.89 -4.95
C CYS A 124 -3.12 7.15 -4.48
N LEU A 125 -2.64 8.35 -4.83
CA LEU A 125 -3.36 9.61 -4.62
C LEU A 125 -4.69 9.59 -5.38
N LEU A 126 -4.64 9.33 -6.70
CA LEU A 126 -5.85 9.22 -7.52
C LEU A 126 -6.83 8.19 -6.94
N THR A 127 -6.33 7.03 -6.52
CA THR A 127 -7.12 5.96 -5.92
C THR A 127 -7.79 6.40 -4.62
N ALA A 128 -7.05 7.05 -3.72
CA ALA A 128 -7.59 7.50 -2.44
C ALA A 128 -8.67 8.57 -2.61
N PHE A 129 -8.43 9.58 -3.45
CA PHE A 129 -9.41 10.62 -3.73
C PHE A 129 -10.64 10.07 -4.47
N ALA A 130 -10.44 9.23 -5.49
CA ALA A 130 -11.55 8.61 -6.21
C ALA A 130 -12.38 7.70 -5.30
N ALA A 131 -11.74 6.91 -4.43
CA ALA A 131 -12.43 6.03 -3.50
C ALA A 131 -13.23 6.85 -2.47
N PHE A 132 -12.66 7.94 -1.95
CA PHE A 132 -13.37 8.88 -1.08
C PHE A 132 -14.61 9.45 -1.79
N PHE A 133 -14.42 10.19 -2.89
CA PHE A 133 -15.51 10.90 -3.55
C PHE A 133 -16.59 9.94 -4.09
N ALA A 134 -16.20 8.82 -4.68
CA ALA A 134 -17.15 7.86 -5.22
C ALA A 134 -17.97 7.18 -4.11
N ALA A 135 -17.36 6.87 -2.95
CA ALA A 135 -18.08 6.33 -1.81
C ALA A 135 -18.99 7.38 -1.15
N GLN A 136 -18.56 8.64 -1.03
CA GLN A 136 -19.40 9.71 -0.49
C GLN A 136 -20.61 9.98 -1.39
N ALA A 137 -20.41 9.98 -2.72
CA ALA A 137 -21.52 10.08 -3.68
C ALA A 137 -22.48 8.89 -3.56
N ALA A 138 -21.96 7.69 -3.31
CA ALA A 138 -22.77 6.49 -3.09
C ALA A 138 -23.52 6.49 -1.76
N LEU A 139 -22.99 7.17 -0.72
CA LEU A 139 -23.66 7.36 0.56
C LEU A 139 -24.82 8.35 0.47
N GLY A 140 -24.75 9.30 -0.47
CA GLY A 140 -25.79 10.32 -0.69
C GLY A 140 -25.90 11.25 0.54
N PRO A 141 -27.10 11.40 1.15
CA PRO A 141 -27.31 12.33 2.26
C PRO A 141 -26.53 11.97 3.54
N HIS A 142 -25.94 10.77 3.61
CA HIS A 142 -25.15 10.30 4.75
C HIS A 142 -23.63 10.44 4.54
N GLY A 143 -23.22 11.04 3.42
CA GLY A 143 -21.82 11.30 3.11
C GLY A 143 -21.24 12.48 3.91
N THR A 144 -19.93 12.69 3.75
CA THR A 144 -19.21 13.86 4.25
C THR A 144 -18.43 14.54 3.13
N GLU A 145 -17.99 15.77 3.39
CA GLU A 145 -17.15 16.52 2.48
C GLU A 145 -15.66 16.33 2.81
N LEU A 146 -14.79 16.64 1.86
CA LEU A 146 -13.34 16.50 2.07
C LEU A 146 -12.81 17.40 3.20
N GLY A 147 -13.46 18.55 3.43
CA GLY A 147 -13.18 19.46 4.53
C GLY A 147 -13.76 19.01 5.88
N GLY A 148 -14.51 17.91 5.91
CA GLY A 148 -15.01 17.29 7.13
C GLY A 148 -13.87 16.84 8.06
N GLU A 149 -14.20 16.62 9.33
CA GLU A 149 -13.23 16.30 10.37
C GLU A 149 -12.36 15.10 9.97
N GLY A 150 -11.05 15.34 9.82
CA GLY A 150 -10.08 14.30 9.49
C GLY A 150 -10.16 13.69 8.09
N ALA A 151 -11.14 14.07 7.25
CA ALA A 151 -11.39 13.45 5.95
C ALA A 151 -10.21 13.63 4.97
N LEU A 152 -9.73 14.87 4.82
CA LEU A 152 -8.54 15.17 4.00
C LEU A 152 -7.30 14.41 4.50
N ARG A 153 -7.06 14.44 5.81
CA ARG A 153 -5.90 13.76 6.43
C ARG A 153 -5.96 12.25 6.20
N ALA A 154 -7.13 11.63 6.39
CA ALA A 154 -7.32 10.20 6.17
C ALA A 154 -7.17 9.82 4.69
N THR A 155 -7.65 10.66 3.77
CA THR A 155 -7.49 10.48 2.31
C THR A 155 -6.03 10.53 1.89
N LEU A 156 -5.28 11.52 2.37
CA LEU A 156 -3.84 11.59 2.16
C LEU A 156 -3.12 10.41 2.84
N GLY A 157 -3.58 10.03 4.03
CA GLY A 157 -3.11 8.86 4.77
C GLY A 157 -3.24 7.58 3.95
N ALA A 158 -4.37 7.34 3.28
CA ALA A 158 -4.58 6.19 2.41
C ALA A 158 -3.62 6.16 1.22
N ALA A 159 -3.37 7.32 0.59
CA ALA A 159 -2.43 7.41 -0.51
C ALA A 159 -0.98 7.12 -0.09
N VAL A 160 -0.55 7.70 1.03
CA VAL A 160 0.79 7.48 1.61
C VAL A 160 0.93 6.03 2.06
N TYR A 161 -0.09 5.48 2.71
CA TYR A 161 -0.17 4.09 3.14
C TYR A 161 0.10 3.11 1.99
N LEU A 162 -0.70 3.19 0.91
CA LEU A 162 -0.57 2.32 -0.25
C LEU A 162 0.81 2.46 -0.90
N THR A 163 1.31 3.69 -1.01
CA THR A 163 2.65 3.96 -1.56
C THR A 163 3.74 3.30 -0.71
N LEU A 164 3.70 3.46 0.61
CA LEU A 164 4.66 2.85 1.54
C LEU A 164 4.58 1.32 1.53
N MET A 165 3.40 0.73 1.38
CA MET A 165 3.23 -0.71 1.21
C MET A 165 3.85 -1.23 -0.08
N SER A 166 3.80 -0.45 -1.17
CA SER A 166 4.53 -0.77 -2.40
C SER A 166 6.05 -0.80 -2.18
N LEU A 167 6.59 0.22 -1.50
CA LEU A 167 8.02 0.32 -1.21
C LEU A 167 8.49 -0.74 -0.21
N PHE A 168 7.64 -1.08 0.77
CA PHE A 168 7.87 -2.21 1.66
C PHE A 168 8.00 -3.51 0.87
N ALA A 169 7.09 -3.75 -0.08
CA ALA A 169 7.14 -4.92 -0.96
C ALA A 169 8.40 -4.95 -1.85
N VAL A 170 8.87 -3.79 -2.35
CA VAL A 170 10.16 -3.65 -3.05
C VAL A 170 11.32 -4.09 -2.17
N GLY A 171 11.37 -3.60 -0.92
CA GLY A 171 12.39 -3.96 0.06
C GLY A 171 12.42 -5.46 0.35
N VAL A 172 11.26 -6.02 0.70
CA VAL A 172 11.11 -7.46 0.99
C VAL A 172 11.46 -8.32 -0.23
N THR A 173 11.03 -7.94 -1.43
CA THR A 173 11.35 -8.71 -2.65
C THR A 173 12.84 -8.70 -2.96
N THR A 174 13.50 -7.56 -2.71
CA THR A 174 14.95 -7.44 -2.88
C THR A 174 15.69 -8.29 -1.85
N LEU A 175 15.25 -8.26 -0.59
CA LEU A 175 15.77 -9.08 0.50
C LEU A 175 15.65 -10.58 0.19
N LEU A 176 14.48 -10.98 -0.30
CA LEU A 176 14.18 -12.36 -0.67
C LEU A 176 14.73 -12.77 -2.03
N ARG A 177 15.25 -11.86 -2.85
CA ARG A 177 15.79 -12.11 -4.20
C ARG A 177 14.85 -12.97 -5.07
N GLY A 178 13.55 -12.65 -5.10
CA GLY A 178 12.62 -13.38 -5.97
C GLY A 178 11.15 -13.06 -5.75
N SER A 179 10.41 -12.88 -6.85
CA SER A 179 8.97 -12.60 -6.83
C SER A 179 8.17 -13.74 -6.19
N ALA A 180 8.44 -15.00 -6.56
CA ALA A 180 7.67 -16.14 -6.05
C ALA A 180 7.75 -16.23 -4.51
N ARG A 181 8.95 -16.08 -3.94
CA ARG A 181 9.15 -16.07 -2.48
C ARG A 181 8.47 -14.89 -1.81
N ALA A 182 8.59 -13.70 -2.39
CA ALA A 182 7.95 -12.51 -1.86
C ALA A 182 6.42 -12.61 -1.88
N MET A 183 5.82 -13.06 -2.98
CA MET A 183 4.37 -13.28 -3.08
C MET A 183 3.89 -14.33 -2.08
N ALA A 184 4.61 -15.46 -1.99
CA ALA A 184 4.26 -16.57 -1.10
C ALA A 184 4.28 -16.19 0.38
N ILE A 185 5.07 -15.18 0.76
CA ILE A 185 5.15 -14.69 2.14
C ILE A 185 4.21 -13.51 2.36
N LEU A 186 4.26 -12.48 1.51
CA LEU A 186 3.54 -11.22 1.72
C LEU A 186 2.03 -11.39 1.58
N LEU A 187 1.55 -12.12 0.56
CA LEU A 187 0.10 -12.21 0.34
C LEU A 187 -0.61 -12.94 1.49
N PRO A 188 -0.17 -14.13 1.94
CA PRO A 188 -0.79 -14.78 3.09
C PRO A 188 -0.62 -13.99 4.39
N LEU A 189 0.53 -13.34 4.61
CA LEU A 189 0.75 -12.55 5.81
C LEU A 189 -0.21 -11.36 5.90
N LEU A 190 -0.37 -10.62 4.80
CA LEU A 190 -1.22 -9.42 4.76
C LEU A 190 -2.71 -9.78 4.73
N PHE A 191 -3.08 -10.91 4.12
CA PHE A 191 -4.48 -11.34 4.00
C PHE A 191 -4.97 -12.16 5.19
N LEU A 192 -4.24 -13.22 5.56
CA LEU A 192 -4.62 -14.17 6.63
C LEU A 192 -4.03 -13.77 7.98
N GLY A 193 -2.76 -13.35 7.99
CA GLY A 193 -2.03 -13.01 9.20
C GLY A 193 -2.67 -11.83 9.91
N SER A 194 -2.63 -10.65 9.33
CA SER A 194 -3.05 -9.45 10.04
C SER A 194 -4.53 -9.39 10.41
N GLN A 195 -5.43 -9.77 9.48
CA GLN A 195 -6.87 -9.75 9.74
C GLN A 195 -7.34 -10.92 10.63
N GLY A 196 -6.67 -12.08 10.54
CA GLY A 196 -6.98 -13.26 11.38
C GLY A 196 -6.38 -13.16 12.78
N LEU A 197 -5.12 -12.74 12.91
CA LEU A 197 -4.41 -12.62 14.20
C LEU A 197 -4.99 -11.52 15.09
N GLY A 198 -5.57 -10.45 14.51
CA GLY A 198 -6.26 -9.39 15.27
C GLY A 198 -7.49 -9.87 16.07
N ASN A 199 -8.03 -11.04 15.71
CA ASN A 199 -9.15 -11.68 16.41
C ASN A 199 -8.68 -12.57 17.58
N ALA A 200 -7.38 -12.89 17.66
CA ALA A 200 -6.81 -13.65 18.76
C ALA A 200 -6.39 -12.69 19.91
N PRO A 201 -6.97 -12.81 21.13
CA PRO A 201 -6.75 -11.84 22.21
C PRO A 201 -5.27 -11.63 22.59
N GLY A 202 -4.47 -12.71 22.57
CA GLY A 202 -3.04 -12.66 22.91
C GLY A 202 -2.13 -12.05 21.85
N LEU A 203 -2.58 -11.99 20.59
CA LEU A 203 -1.79 -11.49 19.46
C LEU A 203 -2.22 -10.10 19.00
N ARG A 204 -3.40 -9.63 19.41
CA ARG A 204 -3.95 -8.31 19.07
C ARG A 204 -3.01 -7.14 19.42
N ALA A 205 -2.29 -7.24 20.54
CA ALA A 205 -1.35 -6.19 20.96
C ALA A 205 -0.13 -6.06 20.04
N VAL A 206 0.26 -7.16 19.37
CA VAL A 206 1.39 -7.20 18.44
C VAL A 206 0.92 -6.95 17.00
N SER A 207 -0.25 -7.46 16.61
CA SER A 207 -0.77 -7.34 15.26
C SER A 207 -0.96 -5.88 14.84
N ARG A 208 -1.32 -4.97 15.76
CA ARG A 208 -1.45 -3.53 15.48
C ARG A 208 -0.16 -2.87 15.00
N TYR A 209 1.01 -3.46 15.29
CA TYR A 209 2.31 -2.97 14.85
C TYR A 209 2.79 -3.61 13.55
N LEU A 210 2.02 -4.53 12.96
CA LEU A 210 2.29 -5.04 11.62
C LEU A 210 2.09 -3.93 10.58
N PRO A 211 2.85 -3.93 9.47
CA PRO A 211 2.89 -2.80 8.55
C PRO A 211 1.53 -2.45 7.95
N ASP A 212 0.68 -3.43 7.66
CA ASP A 212 -0.65 -3.17 7.13
C ASP A 212 -1.62 -2.62 8.18
N GLN A 213 -1.61 -3.16 9.41
CA GLN A 213 -2.49 -2.69 10.49
C GLN A 213 -2.09 -1.29 10.96
N ALA A 214 -0.79 -1.07 11.17
CA ALA A 214 -0.26 0.24 11.53
C ALA A 214 -0.57 1.28 10.44
N GLY A 215 -0.49 0.89 9.17
CA GLY A 215 -0.85 1.75 8.05
C GLY A 215 -2.34 2.09 7.97
N ILE A 216 -3.23 1.14 8.28
CA ILE A 216 -4.68 1.38 8.37
C ILE A 216 -5.02 2.44 9.43
N ALA A 217 -4.27 2.51 10.54
CA ALA A 217 -4.48 3.54 11.56
C ALA A 217 -4.35 4.98 11.01
N MET A 218 -3.64 5.18 9.89
CA MET A 218 -3.52 6.48 9.21
C MET A 218 -4.85 6.99 8.63
N LEU A 219 -5.79 6.08 8.35
CA LEU A 219 -7.09 6.36 7.74
C LEU A 219 -8.15 6.80 8.77
N GLN A 220 -7.81 6.79 10.06
CA GLN A 220 -8.72 7.27 11.09
C GLN A 220 -8.97 8.76 10.93
N THR A 221 -10.22 9.20 11.09
CA THR A 221 -10.60 10.61 11.05
C THR A 221 -10.52 11.30 12.42
N GLY A 222 -10.54 10.54 13.52
CA GLY A 222 -10.54 11.07 14.88
C GLY A 222 -11.94 11.22 15.51
N GLY A 223 -13.00 11.05 14.70
CA GLY A 223 -14.39 11.11 15.15
C GLY A 223 -14.87 9.85 15.91
N ARG A 224 -16.18 9.76 16.15
CA ARG A 224 -16.85 8.63 16.84
C ARG A 224 -16.80 7.29 16.08
N GLY A 225 -16.11 7.23 14.94
CA GLY A 225 -15.93 6.06 14.10
C GLY A 225 -15.38 4.86 14.86
N VAL A 226 -16.23 3.88 15.16
CA VAL A 226 -15.81 2.65 15.89
C VAL A 226 -15.00 1.72 14.97
N LEU A 227 -15.25 1.78 13.66
CA LEU A 227 -14.75 0.82 12.67
C LEU A 227 -13.23 0.87 12.46
N LEU A 228 -12.60 2.04 12.59
CA LEU A 228 -11.16 2.22 12.38
C LEU A 228 -10.41 2.61 13.66
N ARG A 229 -11.08 2.64 14.82
CA ARG A 229 -10.49 3.17 16.06
C ARG A 229 -9.39 2.25 16.60
N ASP A 230 -8.15 2.68 16.43
CA ASP A 230 -6.95 2.03 16.96
C ASP A 230 -6.25 2.98 17.94
N PRO A 231 -5.84 2.50 19.14
CA PRO A 231 -5.07 3.30 20.10
C PRO A 231 -3.78 3.92 19.56
N LEU A 232 -3.19 3.35 18.50
CA LEU A 232 -1.95 3.83 17.89
C LEU A 232 -2.12 5.25 17.30
N GLY A 233 -3.30 5.53 16.73
CA GLY A 233 -3.58 6.79 16.06
C GLY A 233 -2.80 7.00 14.75
N PRO A 234 -3.15 8.07 13.98
CA PRO A 234 -2.64 8.25 12.61
C PRO A 234 -1.13 8.48 12.52
N ALA A 235 -0.57 9.30 13.43
CA ALA A 235 0.83 9.70 13.38
C ALA A 235 1.77 8.54 13.76
N ALA A 236 1.42 7.77 14.79
CA ALA A 236 2.23 6.62 15.16
C ALA A 236 2.07 5.46 14.17
N GLY A 237 0.89 5.30 13.55
CA GLY A 237 0.68 4.39 12.43
C GLY A 237 1.64 4.66 11.26
N LEU A 238 1.74 5.93 10.85
CA LEU A 238 2.71 6.37 9.85
C LEU A 238 4.16 6.08 10.27
N ALA A 239 4.52 6.40 11.52
CA ALA A 239 5.88 6.18 12.02
C ALA A 239 6.26 4.69 12.00
N VAL A 240 5.38 3.81 12.46
CA VAL A 240 5.60 2.35 12.47
C VAL A 240 5.75 1.82 11.05
N LEU A 241 4.88 2.24 10.13
CA LEU A 241 4.99 1.82 8.72
C LEU A 241 6.27 2.34 8.07
N LEU A 242 6.66 3.59 8.33
CA LEU A 242 7.95 4.12 7.87
C LEU A 242 9.13 3.29 8.39
N CYS A 243 9.10 2.88 9.66
CA CYS A 243 10.12 1.99 10.22
C CYS A 243 10.17 0.64 9.50
N TRP A 244 9.02 0.02 9.22
CA TRP A 244 8.95 -1.24 8.46
C TRP A 244 9.46 -1.10 7.03
N THR A 245 9.01 -0.06 6.31
CA THR A 245 9.44 0.23 4.95
C THR A 245 10.95 0.50 4.92
N ALA A 246 11.48 1.31 5.84
CA ALA A 246 12.90 1.59 5.95
C ALA A 246 13.70 0.32 6.27
N ALA A 247 13.26 -0.50 7.22
CA ALA A 247 13.92 -1.76 7.56
C ALA A 247 13.96 -2.73 6.37
N ALA A 248 12.85 -2.85 5.62
CA ALA A 248 12.79 -3.69 4.43
C ALA A 248 13.71 -3.19 3.31
N LEU A 249 13.73 -1.88 3.04
CA LEU A 249 14.59 -1.27 2.03
C LEU A 249 16.08 -1.38 2.40
N VAL A 250 16.43 -1.12 3.66
CA VAL A 250 17.81 -1.27 4.16
C VAL A 250 18.23 -2.74 4.12
N GLY A 251 17.38 -3.67 4.57
CA GLY A 251 17.65 -5.11 4.50
C GLY A 251 17.86 -5.59 3.06
N GLY A 252 17.00 -5.15 2.13
CA GLY A 252 17.13 -5.41 0.70
C GLY A 252 18.44 -4.87 0.12
N TYR A 253 18.79 -3.63 0.45
CA TYR A 253 20.05 -3.02 0.03
C TYR A 253 21.28 -3.77 0.58
N LEU A 254 21.26 -4.17 1.85
CA LEU A 254 22.38 -4.89 2.48
C LEU A 254 22.59 -6.26 1.83
N VAL A 255 21.51 -6.99 1.50
CA VAL A 255 21.62 -8.25 0.75
C VAL A 255 22.15 -8.00 -0.67
N LEU A 256 21.66 -6.98 -1.35
CA LEU A 256 22.16 -6.59 -2.68
C LEU A 256 23.64 -6.20 -2.63
N ARG A 257 24.12 -5.58 -1.55
CA ARG A 257 25.53 -5.19 -1.40
C ARG A 257 26.45 -6.37 -1.11
N ARG A 258 26.00 -7.30 -0.26
CA ARG A 258 26.85 -8.39 0.29
C ARG A 258 26.88 -9.64 -0.56
N ARG A 259 25.83 -9.91 -1.35
CA ARG A 259 25.77 -11.12 -2.17
C ARG A 259 26.06 -10.81 -3.62
N ASP A 260 26.86 -11.68 -4.25
CA ASP A 260 27.05 -11.63 -5.69
C ASP A 260 25.75 -11.95 -6.43
N ALA A 261 25.61 -11.28 -7.56
CA ALA A 261 24.43 -11.33 -8.42
C ALA A 261 24.33 -12.68 -9.12
#